data_AF-A0A535Y7H8-F1
#
_entry.id   AF-A0A535Y7H8-F1
#
_cell.length_a   1.000
_cell.length_b   1.000
_cell.length_c   1.000
_cell.angle_alpha   90.00
_cell.angle_beta   90.00
_cell.angle_gamma   90.00
#
_symmetry.space_group_name_H-M   'P 1'
#
loop_
_entity.id
_entity.type
_entity.pdbx_description
1 polymer ?
#
loop_
_entity_poly.entity_id
_entity_poly.type
_entity_poly.pdbx_seq_one_letter_code
_entity_poly.pdbx_strand_id
1 'polypeptide(L)'
;MSVPCAPVEQPGSTCAGRPVPNLELDYVGSQPTVTKAITDSSGNYAVDLAPGSYVVKIKTYMRLIKGPTNLTIAAGSSTKADYVLDNGIRAPVPQQ
;
A
#
# COMPACT_ATOMS: atom_id res chain seq x y z
N MET A 1 1.66 2.04 4.53
CA MET A 1 2.98 2.43 5.10
C MET A 1 4.12 1.71 4.38
N SER A 2 5.35 2.21 4.49
CA SER A 2 6.56 1.55 3.97
C SER A 2 7.58 1.23 5.06
N VAL A 3 8.35 0.18 4.82
CA VAL A 3 9.46 -0.34 5.65
C VAL A 3 10.64 -0.68 4.74
N PRO A 4 11.87 -0.81 5.24
CA PRO A 4 12.33 -0.50 6.60
C PRO A 4 12.30 1.02 6.92
N CYS A 5 12.37 1.33 8.21
CA CYS A 5 12.45 2.69 8.75
C CYS A 5 13.87 3.25 8.67
N ALA A 6 14.89 2.40 8.61
CA ALA A 6 16.30 2.76 8.49
C ALA A 6 17.08 1.77 7.59
N PRO A 7 18.27 2.15 7.06
CA PRO A 7 19.15 1.23 6.32
C PRO A 7 19.51 -0.05 7.10
N VAL A 8 19.63 0.06 8.41
CA VAL A 8 19.79 -1.06 9.35
C VAL A 8 18.77 -0.89 10.46
N GLU A 9 17.89 -1.87 10.64
CA GLU A 9 16.99 -1.95 11.79
C GLU A 9 17.78 -2.41 13.01
N GLN A 10 17.77 -1.62 14.08
CA GLN A 10 18.47 -1.98 15.32
C GLN A 10 17.73 -3.12 16.03
N PRO A 11 18.45 -4.12 16.58
CA PRO A 11 17.83 -5.16 17.39
C PRO A 11 17.03 -4.54 18.55
N GLY A 12 15.75 -4.93 18.69
CA GLY A 12 14.84 -4.39 19.71
C GLY A 12 14.10 -3.11 19.32
N SER A 13 14.43 -2.47 18.20
CA SER A 13 13.65 -1.34 17.66
C SER A 13 12.48 -1.83 16.82
N THR A 14 11.27 -1.37 17.12
CA THR A 14 10.08 -1.63 16.29
C THR A 14 9.93 -0.54 15.25
N CYS A 15 10.09 -0.89 13.97
CA CYS A 15 9.72 0.00 12.87
C CYS A 15 8.18 0.11 12.80
N ALA A 16 7.65 1.29 13.16
CA ALA A 16 6.22 1.60 13.02
C ALA A 16 5.77 1.78 11.55
N GLY A 17 6.72 1.75 10.61
CA GLY A 17 6.51 2.08 9.21
C GLY A 17 6.37 3.58 8.97
N ARG A 18 6.70 4.01 7.76
CA ARG A 18 6.54 5.41 7.32
C ARG A 18 5.25 5.55 6.51
N PRO A 19 4.44 6.60 6.70
CA PRO A 19 3.36 6.88 5.77
C PRO A 19 3.93 7.08 4.36
N VAL A 20 3.17 6.66 3.35
CA VAL A 20 3.56 6.81 1.95
C VAL A 20 2.59 7.80 1.33
N PRO A 21 2.97 9.08 1.19
CA PRO A 21 2.13 10.06 0.52
C PRO A 21 2.20 9.93 -1.00
N ASN A 22 1.15 10.40 -1.68
CA ASN A 22 1.05 10.42 -3.14
C ASN A 22 1.18 9.02 -3.79
N LEU A 23 0.83 7.96 -3.07
CA LEU A 23 0.76 6.62 -3.61
C LEU A 23 -0.54 6.47 -4.38
N GLU A 24 -0.45 6.15 -5.67
CA GLU A 24 -1.62 5.88 -6.51
C GLU A 24 -2.01 4.40 -6.42
N LEU A 25 -3.29 4.17 -6.11
CA LEU A 25 -3.95 2.87 -6.11
C LEU A 25 -5.00 2.86 -7.22
N ASP A 26 -4.82 1.97 -8.18
CA ASP A 26 -5.76 1.73 -9.27
C ASP A 26 -6.66 0.54 -8.93
N TYR A 27 -7.96 0.74 -8.93
CA TYR A 27 -8.97 -0.29 -8.70
C TYR A 27 -9.54 -0.74 -10.04
N VAL A 28 -9.12 -1.94 -10.47
CA VAL A 28 -9.52 -2.52 -11.76
C VAL A 28 -10.59 -3.57 -11.51
N GLY A 29 -11.84 -3.24 -11.85
CA GLY A 29 -12.97 -4.17 -11.79
C GLY A 29 -13.34 -4.73 -13.17
N SER A 30 -14.56 -5.25 -13.28
CA SER A 30 -15.13 -5.68 -14.57
C SER A 30 -15.58 -4.52 -15.46
N GLN A 31 -15.74 -3.32 -14.89
CA GLN A 31 -16.09 -2.10 -15.62
C GLN A 31 -14.86 -1.56 -16.36
N PRO A 32 -15.04 -0.91 -17.53
CA PRO A 32 -13.93 -0.38 -18.33
C PRO A 32 -13.21 0.79 -17.66
N THR A 33 -13.87 1.47 -16.72
CA THR A 33 -13.30 2.60 -15.99
C THR A 33 -12.48 2.13 -14.79
N VAL A 34 -11.23 2.59 -14.72
CA VAL A 34 -10.36 2.39 -13.55
C VAL A 34 -10.58 3.53 -12.57
N THR A 35 -11.02 3.21 -11.36
CA THR A 35 -11.12 4.18 -10.27
C THR A 35 -9.78 4.28 -9.57
N LYS A 36 -9.40 5.50 -9.16
CA LYS A 36 -8.10 5.78 -8.54
C LYS A 36 -8.26 6.37 -7.15
N ALA A 37 -7.34 6.04 -6.26
CA ALA A 37 -7.15 6.73 -4.98
C ALA A 37 -5.69 7.16 -4.84
N ILE A 38 -5.47 8.31 -4.21
CA ILE A 38 -4.14 8.81 -3.89
C ILE A 38 -4.04 8.96 -2.38
N THR A 39 -2.98 8.43 -1.78
CA THR A 39 -2.76 8.59 -0.34
C THR A 39 -2.34 10.01 0.03
N ASP A 40 -2.85 10.49 1.16
CA ASP A 40 -2.50 11.79 1.74
C ASP A 40 -1.12 11.81 2.43
N SER A 41 -0.75 12.95 3.00
CA SER A 41 0.51 13.13 3.74
C SER A 41 0.69 12.16 4.92
N SER A 42 -0.40 11.66 5.48
CA SER A 42 -0.44 10.70 6.57
C SER A 42 -0.57 9.25 6.09
N GLY A 43 -0.60 9.02 4.77
CA GLY A 43 -0.73 7.70 4.15
C GLY A 43 -2.15 7.14 4.15
N ASN A 44 -3.16 7.94 4.48
CA ASN A 44 -4.57 7.55 4.43
C ASN A 44 -5.14 7.78 3.03
N TYR A 45 -6.18 7.04 2.67
CA TYR A 45 -6.92 7.21 1.43
C TYR A 45 -8.37 6.77 1.62
N ALA A 46 -9.25 7.26 0.76
CA ALA A 46 -10.64 6.81 0.65
C ALA A 46 -11.06 6.85 -0.82
N VAL A 47 -11.94 5.93 -1.21
CA VAL A 47 -12.47 5.85 -2.57
C VAL A 47 -13.84 5.20 -2.54
N ASP A 48 -14.76 5.75 -3.32
CA ASP A 48 -16.08 5.15 -3.52
C ASP A 48 -16.02 4.19 -4.70
N LEU A 49 -16.42 2.94 -4.46
CA LEU A 49 -16.49 1.89 -5.46
C LEU A 49 -17.91 1.34 -5.50
N ALA A 50 -18.41 1.08 -6.71
CA ALA A 50 -19.64 0.32 -6.86
C ALA A 50 -19.45 -1.12 -6.31
N PRO A 51 -20.53 -1.82 -5.94
CA PRO A 51 -20.43 -3.20 -5.50
C PRO A 51 -19.83 -4.08 -6.59
N GLY A 52 -18.88 -4.94 -6.24
CA GLY A 52 -18.19 -5.80 -7.20
C GLY A 52 -16.82 -6.28 -6.73
N SER A 53 -16.15 -7.04 -7.60
CA SER A 53 -14.79 -7.54 -7.38
C SER A 53 -13.77 -6.68 -8.10
N TYR A 54 -12.69 -6.33 -7.39
CA TYR A 54 -11.64 -5.45 -7.87
C TYR A 54 -10.26 -6.05 -7.62
N VAL A 55 -9.36 -5.83 -8.58
CA VAL A 55 -7.93 -6.03 -8.41
C VAL A 55 -7.28 -4.67 -8.18
N VAL A 56 -6.57 -4.54 -7.06
CA VAL A 56 -5.83 -3.32 -6.69
C VAL A 56 -4.44 -3.37 -7.29
N LYS A 57 -4.12 -2.41 -8.14
CA LYS A 57 -2.79 -2.19 -8.71
C LYS A 57 -2.16 -0.98 -8.03
N ILE A 58 -1.10 -1.22 -7.28
CA ILE A 58 -0.36 -0.16 -6.58
C ILE A 58 0.72 0.36 -7.52
N LYS A 59 0.64 1.64 -7.90
CA LYS A 59 1.58 2.28 -8.82
C LYS A 59 2.81 2.79 -8.08
N THR A 60 3.80 1.92 -7.91
CA THR A 60 5.04 2.26 -7.20
C THR A 60 6.19 1.35 -7.62
N TYR A 61 7.41 1.79 -7.38
CA TYR A 61 8.61 0.94 -7.46
C TYR A 61 8.81 0.08 -6.20
N MET A 62 8.14 0.44 -5.10
CA MET A 62 8.23 -0.30 -3.85
C MET A 62 7.54 -1.66 -3.95
N ARG A 63 8.08 -2.68 -3.27
CA ARG A 63 7.48 -4.01 -3.31
C ARG A 63 6.32 -4.11 -2.33
N LEU A 64 5.15 -4.55 -2.79
CA LEU A 64 4.07 -4.90 -1.87
C LEU A 64 4.44 -6.15 -1.07
N ILE A 65 4.45 -6.04 0.27
CA ILE A 65 4.76 -7.16 1.16
C ILE A 65 3.57 -7.59 2.02
N LYS A 66 2.58 -6.71 2.25
CA LYS A 66 1.34 -7.06 2.97
C LYS A 66 0.17 -6.22 2.48
N GLY A 67 -1.01 -6.84 2.39
CA GLY A 67 -2.29 -6.18 2.10
C GLY A 67 -3.06 -6.91 0.99
N PRO A 68 -4.40 -6.73 0.92
CA PRO A 68 -5.24 -7.42 -0.05
C PRO A 68 -5.14 -6.79 -1.44
N THR A 69 -4.75 -7.57 -2.46
CA THR A 69 -4.78 -7.12 -3.87
C THR A 69 -6.07 -7.48 -4.58
N ASN A 70 -6.89 -8.36 -3.99
CA ASN A 70 -8.21 -8.71 -4.48
C ASN A 70 -9.22 -8.26 -3.42
N LEU A 71 -10.17 -7.43 -3.82
CA LEU A 71 -11.22 -6.89 -2.96
C LEU A 71 -12.59 -7.25 -3.51
N THR A 72 -13.53 -7.53 -2.60
CA THR A 72 -14.94 -7.68 -2.93
C THR A 72 -15.71 -6.64 -2.13
N ILE A 73 -16.33 -5.71 -2.83
CA ILE A 73 -17.09 -4.60 -2.24
C ILE A 73 -18.57 -4.97 -2.26
N ALA A 74 -19.19 -5.00 -1.08
CA ALA A 74 -20.64 -5.20 -0.94
C ALA A 74 -21.37 -3.85 -0.91
N ALA A 75 -22.63 -3.84 -1.36
CA ALA A 75 -23.45 -2.63 -1.37
C ALA A 75 -23.61 -2.04 0.03
N GLY A 76 -23.37 -0.72 0.15
CA GLY A 76 -23.49 0.02 1.40
C GLY A 76 -22.45 -0.33 2.47
N SER A 77 -21.41 -1.10 2.15
CA SER A 77 -20.37 -1.50 3.10
C SER A 77 -19.09 -0.70 2.93
N SER A 78 -18.35 -0.54 4.02
CA SER A 78 -16.98 0.00 4.02
C SER A 78 -15.97 -1.14 4.18
N THR A 79 -14.93 -1.13 3.35
CA THR A 79 -13.84 -2.12 3.42
C THR A 79 -12.55 -1.39 3.78
N LYS A 80 -11.87 -1.84 4.83
CA LYS A 80 -10.56 -1.33 5.21
C LYS A 80 -9.47 -2.19 4.60
N ALA A 81 -8.60 -1.60 3.77
CA ALA A 81 -7.45 -2.27 3.18
C ALA A 81 -6.14 -1.56 3.55
N ASP A 82 -5.38 -2.15 4.48
CA ASP A 82 -4.08 -1.64 4.88
C ASP A 82 -2.96 -2.29 4.06
N TYR A 83 -2.04 -1.47 3.54
CA TYR A 83 -0.90 -1.91 2.73
C TYR A 83 0.43 -1.62 3.41
N VAL A 84 1.33 -2.60 3.37
CA VAL A 84 2.73 -2.47 3.79
C VAL A 84 3.62 -2.72 2.58
N LEU A 85 4.49 -1.74 2.29
CA LEU A 85 5.41 -1.74 1.17
C LEU A 85 6.85 -1.85 1.67
N ASP A 86 7.70 -2.53 0.93
CA ASP A 86 9.14 -2.50 1.10
C ASP A 86 9.75 -1.42 0.20
N ASN A 87 10.33 -0.39 0.81
CA ASN A 87 10.95 0.74 0.14
C ASN A 87 12.37 0.44 -0.38
N GLY A 88 12.91 -0.75 -0.11
CA GLY A 88 14.19 -1.20 -0.63
C GLY A 88 15.42 -0.55 0.02
N ILE A 89 15.24 0.32 1.02
CA ILE A 89 16.36 0.89 1.78
C ILE A 89 17.09 -0.26 2.48
N ARG A 90 18.38 -0.43 2.20
CA ARG A 90 19.27 -1.41 2.84
C ARG A 90 20.65 -0.79 2.95
N ALA A 91 21.33 -0.95 4.08
CA ALA A 91 22.75 -0.62 4.15
C ALA A 91 23.57 -1.65 3.33
N PRO A 92 24.66 -1.22 2.68
CA PRO A 92 25.65 -2.19 2.20
C PRO A 92 26.16 -2.99 3.41
N VAL A 93 26.14 -4.31 3.28
CA VAL A 93 26.79 -5.18 4.28
C VAL A 93 28.29 -4.85 4.23
N PRO A 94 28.96 -4.58 5.36
CA PRO A 94 30.41 -4.50 5.38
C PRO A 94 30.96 -5.81 4.80
N GLN A 95 31.66 -5.74 3.67
CA GLN A 95 32.43 -6.87 3.17
C GLN A 95 33.52 -7.16 4.20
N GLN A 96 33.36 -8.26 4.93
CA GLN A 96 34.42 -8.84 5.75
C GLN A 96 35.57 -9.34 4.89
#